data_AF-A0A2A9NNI0-F1
#
_entry.id   AF-A0A2A9NNI0-F1
#
_cell.length_a   1.000
_cell.length_b   1.000
_cell.length_c   1.000
_cell.angle_alpha   90.00
_cell.angle_beta   90.00
_cell.angle_gamma   90.00
#
_symmetry.space_group_name_H-M   'P 1'
#
loop_
_entity.id
_entity.type
_entity.pdbx_description
1 polymer ?
#
loop_
_entity_poly.entity_id
_entity_poly.type
_entity_poly.pdbx_seq_one_letter_code
_entity_poly.pdbx_strand_id
1 'polypeptide(L)'
;MSWMKPSKKPKDTRENGVISRSVTPIPSRPTTPKPPNGSDQFRSGMLTIKIFSGRGLALAPGVQVPEVIQRAFAESAMMIKKVSSNRESMQRRRYWWLPYVVLEFDKNEVLIDALGGDLANPVWNYRADFDVSRISNISVSSYLRTTASVQGKDDMGNDLLIARVDMTPTLDGHNGSDQWYSATAGCGSFHLKIDFKPSRNEPLTIDAFDLLKVIGKGSFGKVMQVRKKDTQRIYALKTIRKAHIAQRPGEINHILAERTVLALVNNPFIVPLKFSFQNPDKLYLVMSFVNGGELFYHLQREGKFDQDRSRYYAAELLCALEHLHGFNVVYRDLKPENILLDYTGHIALCDFGLCKLNMSETEKTNTFCGTPEYIAPELLESQGYTKTVDWWTLGVLLYEMMTGLPPFYDENVNIMYQRILRDPLNFPPDISSEARSVMTGLLQRDPTKRLGANGGEEIKRHPFFSKYIDWNKLIAKKIQPPFKPCVESVLDVANFDPDFTNEEAADSVVTESVLSETVQDQFRGFTYNPTNEHLSESVSYPSAM
;
A
#
# COMPACT_ATOMS: atom_id res chain seq x y z
N MET A 1 -28.33 34.52 68.16
CA MET A 1 -29.53 35.29 67.77
C MET A 1 -30.21 34.50 66.66
N SER A 2 -31.15 33.63 66.98
CA SER A 2 -32.57 33.92 67.22
C SER A 2 -33.41 33.79 65.93
N TRP A 3 -33.97 32.59 65.71
CA TRP A 3 -35.43 32.29 65.63
C TRP A 3 -36.03 32.67 64.26
N MET A 4 -36.60 31.76 63.45
CA MET A 4 -37.83 31.00 63.72
C MET A 4 -37.95 29.71 62.86
N LYS A 5 -38.31 28.60 63.50
CA LYS A 5 -39.21 27.53 62.99
C LYS A 5 -40.69 27.97 63.28
N PRO A 6 -41.80 27.22 63.02
CA PRO A 6 -42.00 25.84 62.51
C PRO A 6 -43.27 25.57 61.63
N SER A 7 -43.38 24.38 61.03
CA SER A 7 -44.57 23.45 61.10
C SER A 7 -44.31 22.24 60.17
N LYS A 8 -44.12 20.99 60.63
CA LYS A 8 -45.07 19.97 61.16
C LYS A 8 -46.25 19.73 60.17
N LYS A 9 -46.56 18.52 59.67
CA LYS A 9 -46.21 17.12 59.99
C LYS A 9 -46.83 16.18 58.87
N PRO A 10 -47.01 14.84 59.01
CA PRO A 10 -46.34 13.77 58.25
C PRO A 10 -47.24 12.86 57.38
N LYS A 11 -46.67 11.98 56.53
CA LYS A 11 -46.84 10.49 56.59
C LYS A 11 -46.30 9.75 55.36
N ASP A 12 -45.84 8.54 55.63
CA ASP A 12 -45.32 7.51 54.74
C ASP A 12 -46.26 7.12 53.60
N THR A 13 -45.70 6.68 52.46
CA THR A 13 -45.89 5.30 51.95
C THR A 13 -45.02 5.03 50.71
N ARG A 14 -44.64 3.76 50.58
CA ARG A 14 -43.74 3.14 49.59
C ARG A 14 -44.25 3.30 48.15
N GLU A 15 -43.35 3.38 47.17
CA GLU A 15 -43.18 2.36 46.11
C GLU A 15 -42.17 2.78 45.02
N ASN A 16 -41.29 1.83 44.70
CA ASN A 16 -40.74 1.49 43.38
C ASN A 16 -40.08 2.58 42.52
N GLY A 17 -38.76 2.43 42.40
CA GLY A 17 -37.90 3.28 41.61
C GLY A 17 -38.13 3.21 40.11
N VAL A 18 -38.04 4.39 39.49
CA VAL A 18 -37.42 4.61 38.19
C VAL A 18 -36.67 5.94 38.29
N ILE A 19 -35.35 5.89 38.48
CA ILE A 19 -34.52 7.09 38.26
C ILE A 19 -34.34 7.20 36.75
N SER A 20 -35.02 8.20 36.18
CA SER A 20 -34.83 8.71 34.83
C SER A 20 -33.34 8.82 34.52
N ARG A 21 -32.80 7.89 33.73
CA ARG A 21 -31.47 8.02 33.15
C ARG A 21 -31.54 9.10 32.08
N SER A 22 -30.80 10.18 32.31
CA SER A 22 -30.51 11.20 31.31
C SER A 22 -30.04 10.54 30.02
N VAL A 23 -30.80 10.73 28.95
CA VAL A 23 -30.38 10.31 27.61
C VAL A 23 -29.25 11.26 27.20
N THR A 24 -28.02 10.76 27.28
CA THR A 24 -26.85 11.44 26.70
C THR A 24 -27.09 11.57 25.20
N PRO A 25 -26.90 12.74 24.58
CA PRO A 25 -27.07 12.89 23.13
C PRO A 25 -26.09 11.97 22.42
N ILE A 26 -26.59 11.20 21.46
CA ILE A 26 -25.78 10.43 20.52
C ILE A 26 -24.86 11.42 19.79
N PRO A 27 -23.53 11.24 19.77
CA PRO A 27 -22.65 12.10 18.98
C PRO A 27 -23.06 12.03 17.52
N SER A 28 -23.23 13.18 16.88
CA SER A 28 -23.36 13.28 15.43
C SER A 28 -22.21 12.50 14.77
N ARG A 29 -22.58 11.62 13.82
CA ARG A 29 -21.67 10.80 12.99
C ARG A 29 -20.40 11.57 12.59
N PRO A 30 -19.25 10.91 12.42
CA PRO A 30 -18.12 11.52 11.74
C PRO A 30 -18.51 11.73 10.27
N THR A 31 -19.11 12.88 9.97
CA THR A 31 -19.11 13.43 8.62
C THR A 31 -17.72 13.99 8.40
N THR A 32 -17.07 13.54 7.34
CA THR A 32 -15.85 14.13 6.79
C THR A 32 -15.99 15.67 6.78
N PRO A 33 -15.02 16.43 7.33
CA PRO A 33 -15.11 17.88 7.36
C PRO A 33 -15.23 18.45 5.95
N LYS A 34 -16.25 19.29 5.72
CA LYS A 34 -16.46 20.01 4.46
C LYS A 34 -15.71 21.35 4.53
N PRO A 35 -14.80 21.69 3.59
CA PRO A 35 -14.17 23.00 3.59
C PRO A 35 -15.19 24.09 3.24
N PRO A 36 -15.11 25.29 3.85
CA PRO A 36 -15.93 26.41 3.44
C PRO A 36 -15.40 26.92 2.07
N ASN A 37 -16.23 26.81 1.03
CA ASN A 37 -16.06 27.35 -0.34
C ASN A 37 -15.38 26.50 -1.44
N GLY A 38 -15.33 25.17 -1.35
CA GLY A 38 -14.90 24.32 -2.49
C GLY A 38 -16.05 24.05 -3.48
N SER A 39 -15.91 24.45 -4.75
CA SER A 39 -16.80 24.00 -5.84
C SER A 39 -16.85 22.47 -5.93
N ASP A 40 -18.01 21.89 -6.26
CA ASP A 40 -18.22 20.44 -6.51
C ASP A 40 -17.39 19.94 -7.72
N GLN A 41 -16.06 19.87 -7.59
CA GLN A 41 -15.19 19.33 -8.61
C GLN A 41 -15.15 17.80 -8.49
N PHE A 42 -15.87 17.13 -9.38
CA PHE A 42 -15.81 15.68 -9.59
C PHE A 42 -14.38 15.27 -9.92
N ARG A 43 -13.73 14.46 -9.08
CA ARG A 43 -12.32 14.02 -9.25
C ARG A 43 -12.15 12.52 -9.47
N SER A 44 -13.24 11.77 -9.58
CA SER A 44 -13.22 10.33 -9.81
C SER A 44 -14.04 9.95 -11.04
N GLY A 45 -13.63 8.85 -11.65
CA GLY A 45 -14.11 8.45 -12.96
C GLY A 45 -13.16 7.48 -13.62
N MET A 46 -13.24 7.43 -14.94
CA MET A 46 -12.41 6.55 -15.76
C MET A 46 -11.42 7.38 -16.55
N LEU A 47 -10.14 7.05 -16.41
CA LEU A 47 -9.03 7.59 -17.19
C LEU A 47 -8.68 6.59 -18.28
N THR A 48 -8.94 6.96 -19.53
CA THR A 48 -8.58 6.17 -20.71
C THR A 48 -7.29 6.71 -21.29
N ILE A 49 -6.28 5.86 -21.41
CA ILE A 49 -4.98 6.19 -22.00
C ILE A 49 -4.77 5.30 -23.21
N LYS A 50 -4.60 5.93 -24.37
CA LYS A 50 -4.20 5.25 -25.60
C LYS A 50 -2.77 5.64 -25.94
N ILE A 51 -1.88 4.65 -26.02
CA ILE A 51 -0.51 4.80 -26.48
C ILE A 51 -0.40 4.32 -27.93
N PHE A 52 -0.01 5.22 -28.83
CA PHE A 52 0.08 4.91 -30.26
C PHE A 52 1.47 4.41 -30.63
N SER A 53 2.49 5.24 -30.42
CA SER A 53 3.87 4.98 -30.88
C SER A 53 4.90 5.82 -30.15
N GLY A 54 6.16 5.41 -30.23
CA GLY A 54 7.33 6.18 -29.84
C GLY A 54 7.99 6.83 -31.06
N ARG A 55 8.78 7.88 -30.84
CA ARG A 55 9.68 8.43 -31.85
C ARG A 55 11.00 8.87 -31.24
N GLY A 56 12.08 8.67 -31.99
CA GLY A 56 13.43 9.07 -31.56
C GLY A 56 13.86 8.44 -30.24
N LEU A 57 13.35 7.25 -29.92
CA LEU A 57 13.77 6.51 -28.73
C LEU A 57 15.20 6.02 -28.91
N ALA A 58 16.04 6.19 -27.90
CA ALA A 58 17.43 5.76 -27.94
C ALA A 58 17.97 5.43 -26.56
N LEU A 59 18.79 4.37 -26.48
CA LEU A 59 19.55 4.04 -25.29
C LEU A 59 20.53 5.19 -24.95
N ALA A 60 20.91 5.27 -23.67
CA ALA A 60 21.88 6.26 -23.22
C ALA A 60 23.21 6.13 -24.01
N PRO A 61 23.91 7.25 -24.27
CA PRO A 61 25.19 7.22 -24.98
C PRO A 61 26.18 6.23 -24.34
N GLY A 62 26.77 5.36 -25.15
CA GLY A 62 27.72 4.33 -24.69
C GLY A 62 27.09 3.00 -24.26
N VAL A 63 25.77 2.93 -24.07
CA VAL A 63 25.07 1.67 -23.81
C VAL A 63 24.82 0.94 -25.14
N GLN A 64 25.35 -0.27 -25.25
CA GLN A 64 25.16 -1.10 -26.44
C GLN A 64 23.80 -1.81 -26.42
N VAL A 65 23.22 -2.01 -27.61
CA VAL A 65 22.04 -2.85 -27.77
C VAL A 65 22.38 -4.27 -27.34
N PRO A 66 21.61 -4.93 -26.46
CA PRO A 66 21.90 -6.29 -26.00
C PRO A 66 22.06 -7.28 -27.15
N GLU A 67 23.04 -8.19 -27.07
CA GLU A 67 23.34 -9.15 -28.15
C GLU A 67 22.13 -9.96 -28.59
N VAL A 68 21.27 -10.32 -27.64
CA VAL A 68 20.05 -11.08 -27.90
C VAL A 68 19.10 -10.34 -28.85
N ILE A 69 19.01 -9.03 -28.70
CA ILE A 69 18.21 -8.14 -29.55
C ILE A 69 18.88 -7.99 -30.92
N GLN A 70 20.22 -7.87 -30.95
CA GLN A 70 20.96 -7.81 -32.21
C GLN A 70 20.75 -9.08 -33.06
N ARG A 71 20.78 -10.26 -32.44
CA ARG A 71 20.49 -11.55 -33.10
C ARG A 71 19.05 -11.61 -33.60
N ALA A 72 18.09 -11.24 -32.75
CA ALA A 72 16.67 -11.21 -33.11
C ALA A 72 16.37 -10.25 -34.27
N PHE A 73 17.02 -9.09 -34.30
CA PHE A 73 16.93 -8.14 -35.41
C PHE A 73 17.38 -8.79 -36.73
N ALA A 74 18.55 -9.45 -36.72
CA ALA A 74 19.08 -10.15 -37.90
C ALA A 74 18.16 -11.30 -38.36
N GLU A 75 17.61 -12.09 -37.43
CA GLU A 75 16.68 -13.18 -37.72
C GLU A 75 15.32 -12.70 -38.24
N SER A 76 14.80 -11.61 -37.67
CA SER A 76 13.51 -11.03 -38.08
C SER A 76 13.52 -10.48 -39.50
N ALA A 77 14.68 -9.96 -39.96
CA ALA A 77 14.88 -9.55 -41.35
C ALA A 77 14.82 -10.74 -42.33
N MET A 78 15.07 -11.97 -41.86
CA MET A 78 15.02 -13.20 -42.67
C MET A 78 13.63 -13.86 -42.70
N MET A 79 12.75 -13.62 -41.71
CA MET A 79 11.46 -14.32 -41.53
C MET A 79 10.28 -13.78 -42.37
N ILE A 80 10.47 -12.81 -43.26
CA ILE A 80 9.36 -12.18 -44.04
C ILE A 80 8.69 -13.15 -45.05
N LYS A 81 9.11 -14.42 -45.18
CA LYS A 81 8.69 -15.32 -46.28
C LYS A 81 7.87 -16.59 -45.98
N LYS A 82 7.38 -16.87 -44.76
CA LYS A 82 6.48 -18.04 -44.54
C LYS A 82 5.36 -17.75 -43.55
N VAL A 83 4.12 -18.09 -43.91
CA VAL A 83 2.91 -17.86 -43.11
C VAL A 83 2.12 -19.16 -42.89
N SER A 84 1.68 -19.40 -41.65
CA SER A 84 0.32 -19.91 -41.33
C SER A 84 -0.09 -19.66 -39.87
N SER A 85 -1.38 -19.30 -39.73
CA SER A 85 -2.32 -19.11 -38.61
C SER A 85 -1.93 -19.37 -37.13
N ASN A 86 -1.80 -18.28 -36.35
CA ASN A 86 -2.49 -18.04 -35.06
C ASN A 86 -2.18 -16.61 -34.57
N ARG A 87 -3.19 -15.77 -34.29
CA ARG A 87 -3.03 -14.29 -34.32
C ARG A 87 -2.40 -13.64 -33.07
N GLU A 88 -2.74 -14.05 -31.85
CA GLU A 88 -2.27 -13.34 -30.64
C GLU A 88 -0.94 -13.86 -30.08
N SER A 89 -0.73 -15.18 -30.07
CA SER A 89 0.53 -15.79 -29.59
C SER A 89 1.70 -15.60 -30.56
N MET A 90 1.45 -15.39 -31.87
CA MET A 90 2.50 -15.07 -32.85
C MET A 90 2.90 -13.59 -32.86
N GLN A 91 2.01 -12.65 -32.54
CA GLN A 91 2.35 -11.23 -32.53
C GLN A 91 3.42 -10.94 -31.47
N ARG A 92 3.25 -11.50 -30.27
CA ARG A 92 4.26 -11.41 -29.18
C ARG A 92 5.60 -12.00 -29.61
N ARG A 93 5.62 -13.13 -30.33
CA ARG A 93 6.85 -13.75 -30.84
C ARG A 93 7.55 -12.99 -31.95
N ARG A 94 6.85 -12.10 -32.68
CA ARG A 94 7.43 -11.43 -33.85
C ARG A 94 8.21 -10.17 -33.49
N TYR A 95 7.76 -9.46 -32.45
CA TYR A 95 8.25 -8.13 -32.10
C TYR A 95 8.74 -8.03 -30.65
N TRP A 96 8.94 -9.16 -29.95
CA TRP A 96 9.46 -9.18 -28.58
C TRP A 96 10.78 -8.40 -28.41
N TRP A 97 11.58 -8.28 -29.47
CA TRP A 97 12.86 -7.60 -29.49
C TRP A 97 12.73 -6.07 -29.65
N LEU A 98 11.54 -5.56 -29.94
CA LEU A 98 11.26 -4.13 -29.96
C LEU A 98 11.02 -3.62 -28.53
N PRO A 99 11.18 -2.29 -28.29
CA PRO A 99 10.92 -1.71 -26.99
C PRO A 99 9.47 -1.95 -26.56
N TYR A 100 9.28 -2.48 -25.35
CA TYR A 100 7.96 -2.53 -24.73
C TYR A 100 7.75 -1.29 -23.86
N VAL A 101 6.51 -1.10 -23.41
CA VAL A 101 6.12 0.00 -22.52
C VAL A 101 5.51 -0.56 -21.25
N VAL A 102 5.89 0.03 -20.12
CA VAL A 102 5.17 -0.04 -18.85
C VAL A 102 4.39 1.26 -18.70
N LEU A 103 3.06 1.17 -18.74
CA LEU A 103 2.14 2.26 -18.47
C LEU A 103 1.61 2.09 -17.05
N GLU A 104 1.84 3.08 -16.19
CA GLU A 104 1.42 3.07 -14.79
C GLU A 104 0.51 4.27 -14.50
N PHE A 105 -0.56 4.02 -13.74
CA PHE A 105 -1.34 5.06 -13.08
C PHE A 105 -1.81 4.54 -11.72
N ASP A 106 -1.58 5.31 -10.65
CA ASP A 106 -2.08 5.01 -9.30
C ASP A 106 -1.76 3.56 -8.84
N LYS A 107 -0.50 3.15 -9.02
CA LYS A 107 0.03 1.79 -8.73
C LYS A 107 -0.71 0.66 -9.46
N ASN A 108 -1.28 0.96 -10.62
CA ASN A 108 -1.78 -0.05 -11.56
C ASN A 108 -0.95 0.03 -12.83
N GLU A 109 -0.34 -1.08 -13.20
CA GLU A 109 0.53 -1.16 -14.36
C GLU A 109 -0.10 -1.94 -15.51
N VAL A 110 0.34 -1.60 -16.71
CA VAL A 110 0.07 -2.33 -17.94
C VAL A 110 1.40 -2.50 -18.66
N LEU A 111 1.80 -3.75 -18.89
CA LEU A 111 2.90 -4.06 -19.79
C LEU A 111 2.36 -4.19 -21.23
N ILE A 112 2.98 -3.45 -22.15
CA ILE A 112 2.51 -3.26 -23.52
C ILE A 112 3.64 -3.61 -24.48
N ASP A 113 3.51 -4.74 -25.16
CA ASP A 113 4.43 -5.14 -26.22
C ASP A 113 4.23 -4.32 -27.49
N ALA A 114 5.32 -4.12 -28.24
CA ALA A 114 5.26 -3.51 -29.56
C ALA A 114 4.53 -4.41 -30.57
N LEU A 115 3.74 -3.78 -31.43
CA LEU A 115 3.05 -4.40 -32.57
C LEU A 115 3.82 -4.22 -33.89
N GLY A 116 4.87 -3.40 -33.90
CA GLY A 116 5.71 -3.14 -35.07
C GLY A 116 6.59 -1.91 -34.92
N GLY A 117 7.19 -1.46 -36.02
CA GLY A 117 8.13 -0.34 -36.05
C GLY A 117 9.59 -0.78 -35.95
N ASP A 118 10.44 0.10 -35.43
CA ASP A 118 11.86 -0.13 -35.18
C ASP A 118 12.25 0.30 -33.75
N LEU A 119 13.52 0.12 -33.37
CA LEU A 119 14.02 0.45 -32.04
C LEU A 119 13.81 1.94 -31.67
N ALA A 120 13.85 2.85 -32.64
CA ALA A 120 13.70 4.27 -32.42
C ALA A 120 12.23 4.75 -32.54
N ASN A 121 11.43 4.05 -33.34
CA ASN A 121 10.05 4.40 -33.67
C ASN A 121 9.11 3.18 -33.54
N PRO A 122 8.96 2.61 -32.33
CA PRO A 122 8.08 1.48 -32.12
C PRO A 122 6.60 1.90 -32.16
N VAL A 123 5.74 0.96 -32.53
CA VAL A 123 4.27 1.11 -32.56
C VAL A 123 3.66 0.15 -31.55
N TRP A 124 2.83 0.67 -30.64
CA TRP A 124 2.15 -0.12 -29.60
C TRP A 124 0.63 -0.18 -29.80
N ASN A 125 0.02 0.93 -30.23
CA ASN A 125 -1.44 1.08 -30.47
C ASN A 125 -2.31 0.35 -29.44
N TYR A 126 -2.08 0.63 -28.17
CA TYR A 126 -2.75 -0.02 -27.03
C TYR A 126 -3.64 0.98 -26.30
N ARG A 127 -4.77 0.51 -25.79
CA ARG A 127 -5.69 1.28 -24.95
C ARG A 127 -5.80 0.64 -23.57
N ALA A 128 -5.62 1.43 -22.53
CA ALA A 128 -5.82 1.04 -21.14
C ALA A 128 -6.82 1.98 -20.47
N ASP A 129 -7.72 1.42 -19.68
CA ASP A 129 -8.69 2.16 -18.89
C ASP A 129 -8.34 1.97 -17.41
N PHE A 130 -8.35 3.06 -16.64
CA PHE A 130 -7.97 3.10 -15.23
C PHE A 130 -9.07 3.76 -14.40
N ASP A 131 -9.28 3.20 -13.21
CA ASP A 131 -10.12 3.83 -12.20
C ASP A 131 -9.37 4.98 -11.52
N VAL A 132 -9.98 6.17 -11.51
CA VAL A 132 -9.43 7.35 -10.84
C VAL A 132 -9.98 7.42 -9.42
N SER A 133 -9.15 6.98 -8.46
CA SER A 133 -9.47 7.05 -7.03
C SER A 133 -8.86 8.25 -6.31
N ARG A 134 -7.84 8.87 -6.92
CA ARG A 134 -7.06 9.98 -6.38
C ARG A 134 -6.28 10.64 -7.52
N ILE A 135 -5.73 11.82 -7.25
CA ILE A 135 -4.77 12.44 -8.16
C ILE A 135 -3.47 11.63 -8.09
N SER A 136 -3.03 11.10 -9.22
CA SER A 136 -1.78 10.37 -9.38
C SER A 136 -1.15 10.72 -10.71
N ASN A 137 0.15 10.48 -10.85
CA ASN A 137 0.82 10.68 -12.13
C ASN A 137 0.57 9.48 -13.05
N ILE A 138 0.42 9.77 -14.34
CA ILE A 138 0.62 8.79 -15.39
C ILE A 138 2.12 8.69 -15.60
N SER A 139 2.65 7.47 -15.58
CA SER A 139 4.03 7.17 -15.97
C SER A 139 4.02 6.27 -17.19
N VAL A 140 4.80 6.64 -18.20
CA VAL A 140 5.03 5.82 -19.39
C VAL A 140 6.53 5.62 -19.52
N SER A 141 6.97 4.38 -19.31
CA SER A 141 8.37 4.00 -19.37
C SER A 141 8.58 2.96 -20.47
N SER A 142 9.53 3.20 -21.38
CA SER A 142 9.89 2.25 -22.41
C SER A 142 11.20 1.55 -22.09
N TYR A 143 11.21 0.24 -22.27
CA TYR A 143 12.34 -0.62 -21.91
C TYR A 143 12.75 -1.50 -23.07
N LEU A 144 14.04 -1.84 -23.09
CA LEU A 144 14.60 -2.83 -24.00
C LEU A 144 15.04 -4.06 -23.23
N ARG A 145 14.60 -5.23 -23.71
CA ARG A 145 14.90 -6.52 -23.08
C ARG A 145 16.39 -6.84 -23.14
N THR A 146 16.99 -7.24 -22.02
CA THR A 146 18.40 -7.65 -21.97
C THR A 146 18.61 -9.15 -22.16
N THR A 147 17.56 -9.95 -21.94
CA THR A 147 17.58 -11.41 -22.15
C THR A 147 16.48 -11.82 -23.14
N ALA A 148 16.67 -12.94 -23.85
CA ALA A 148 15.58 -13.56 -24.58
C ALA A 148 14.62 -14.12 -23.53
N SER A 149 13.34 -13.77 -23.59
CA SER A 149 12.32 -14.40 -22.76
C SER A 149 12.32 -15.90 -23.04
N VAL A 150 13.01 -16.66 -22.18
CA VAL A 150 13.04 -18.12 -22.26
C VAL A 150 11.66 -18.59 -21.82
N GLN A 151 10.82 -18.93 -22.80
CA GLN A 151 9.53 -19.62 -22.60
C GLN A 151 8.54 -18.88 -21.68
N GLY A 152 8.10 -17.69 -22.06
CA GLY A 152 6.88 -17.09 -21.49
C GLY A 152 7.00 -16.52 -20.08
N LYS A 153 8.23 -16.39 -19.56
CA LYS A 153 8.53 -15.63 -18.33
C LYS A 153 8.85 -14.19 -18.73
N ASP A 154 7.95 -13.24 -18.50
CA ASP A 154 8.24 -11.81 -18.73
C ASP A 154 8.98 -11.26 -17.50
N ASP A 155 10.24 -11.68 -17.30
CA ASP A 155 11.07 -11.15 -16.22
C ASP A 155 11.28 -9.65 -16.43
N MET A 156 10.68 -8.83 -15.56
CA MET A 156 10.88 -7.38 -15.59
C MET A 156 12.25 -6.97 -15.01
N GLY A 157 13.02 -7.90 -14.44
CA GLY A 157 14.33 -7.66 -13.83
C GLY A 157 15.46 -7.53 -14.85
N ASN A 158 16.18 -6.41 -14.83
CA ASN A 158 17.39 -6.09 -15.62
C ASN A 158 17.20 -5.54 -17.05
N ASP A 159 16.00 -5.15 -17.47
CA ASP A 159 15.81 -4.48 -18.76
C ASP A 159 16.29 -3.02 -18.78
N LEU A 160 16.79 -2.57 -19.93
CA LEU A 160 17.36 -1.23 -20.10
C LEU A 160 16.26 -0.20 -20.29
N LEU A 161 16.17 0.79 -19.39
CA LEU A 161 15.29 1.95 -19.59
C LEU A 161 15.78 2.77 -20.79
N ILE A 162 14.90 2.99 -21.77
CA ILE A 162 15.18 3.83 -22.95
C ILE A 162 14.70 5.26 -22.69
N ALA A 163 13.45 5.40 -22.25
CA ALA A 163 12.82 6.68 -22.03
C ALA A 163 11.67 6.56 -21.04
N ARG A 164 11.41 7.62 -20.29
CA ARG A 164 10.28 7.76 -19.38
C ARG A 164 9.66 9.13 -19.53
N VAL A 165 8.33 9.20 -19.45
CA VAL A 165 7.59 10.45 -19.26
C VAL A 165 6.66 10.29 -18.06
N ASP A 166 6.66 11.29 -17.19
CA ASP A 166 5.75 11.40 -16.05
C ASP A 166 4.92 12.67 -16.22
N MET A 167 3.62 12.57 -15.98
CA MET A 167 2.68 13.66 -16.16
C MET A 167 1.49 13.53 -15.23
N THR A 168 0.96 14.66 -14.77
CA THR A 168 -0.28 14.69 -13.99
C THR A 168 -1.46 14.90 -14.94
N PRO A 169 -2.44 13.98 -14.99
CA PRO A 169 -3.61 14.17 -15.82
C PRO A 169 -4.49 15.29 -15.27
N THR A 170 -5.13 16.04 -16.17
CA THR A 170 -6.17 17.00 -15.78
C THR A 170 -7.48 16.24 -15.58
N LEU A 171 -7.99 16.27 -14.35
CA LEU A 171 -9.17 15.49 -13.93
C LEU A 171 -10.42 16.38 -13.72
N ASP A 172 -10.45 17.56 -14.34
CA ASP A 172 -11.57 18.50 -14.24
C ASP A 172 -12.56 18.30 -15.40
N GLY A 173 -13.75 17.80 -15.09
CA GLY A 173 -14.81 17.59 -16.08
C GLY A 173 -14.43 16.59 -17.18
N HIS A 174 -14.96 16.79 -18.39
CA HIS A 174 -14.51 16.03 -19.56
C HIS A 174 -13.29 16.71 -20.17
N ASN A 175 -12.14 16.03 -20.13
CA ASN A 175 -10.92 16.53 -20.73
C ASN A 175 -10.22 15.43 -21.54
N GLY A 176 -9.78 15.78 -22.74
CA GLY A 176 -9.13 14.89 -23.68
C GLY A 176 -7.95 15.58 -24.35
N SER A 177 -6.77 14.96 -24.32
CA SER A 177 -5.59 15.39 -25.07
C SER A 177 -5.16 14.29 -26.04
N ASP A 178 -4.62 14.67 -27.20
CA ASP A 178 -4.02 13.75 -28.18
C ASP A 178 -2.79 14.44 -28.76
N GLN A 179 -1.61 14.10 -28.25
CA GLN A 179 -0.37 14.81 -28.58
C GLN A 179 0.90 14.01 -28.30
N TRP A 180 2.02 14.55 -28.74
CA TRP A 180 3.35 14.03 -28.42
C TRP A 180 3.84 14.59 -27.08
N TYR A 181 4.35 13.70 -26.24
CA TYR A 181 4.95 14.03 -24.96
C TYR A 181 6.44 13.66 -24.99
N SER A 182 7.30 14.66 -24.79
CA SER A 182 8.74 14.45 -24.72
C SER A 182 9.14 13.74 -23.43
N ALA A 183 10.12 12.84 -23.52
CA ALA A 183 10.62 12.12 -22.36
C ALA A 183 11.19 13.08 -21.29
N THR A 184 10.86 12.84 -20.03
CA THR A 184 11.43 13.52 -18.85
C THR A 184 12.73 12.87 -18.39
N ALA A 185 12.95 11.59 -18.75
CA ALA A 185 14.21 10.88 -18.59
C ALA A 185 14.49 10.02 -19.82
N GLY A 186 15.76 9.91 -20.24
CA GLY A 186 16.14 9.22 -21.47
C GLY A 186 15.92 10.06 -22.73
N CYS A 187 15.76 9.42 -23.89
CA CYS A 187 15.66 10.11 -25.19
C CYS A 187 14.39 9.72 -25.96
N GLY A 188 13.74 10.70 -26.59
CA GLY A 188 12.62 10.51 -27.52
C GLY A 188 11.27 11.06 -27.02
N SER A 189 10.18 10.62 -27.63
CA SER A 189 8.82 11.07 -27.29
C SER A 189 7.78 9.98 -27.48
N PHE A 190 6.65 10.10 -26.78
CA PHE A 190 5.51 9.19 -26.82
C PHE A 190 4.28 9.89 -27.39
N HIS A 191 3.57 9.26 -28.33
CA HIS A 191 2.28 9.74 -28.81
C HIS A 191 1.17 9.12 -27.98
N LEU A 192 0.50 9.95 -27.17
CA LEU A 192 -0.52 9.53 -26.23
C LEU A 192 -1.82 10.30 -26.47
N LYS A 193 -2.95 9.59 -26.38
CA LYS A 193 -4.25 10.18 -26.15
C LYS A 193 -4.72 9.86 -24.73
N ILE A 194 -5.05 10.88 -23.96
CA ILE A 194 -5.49 10.77 -22.58
C ILE A 194 -6.89 11.37 -22.51
N ASP A 195 -7.87 10.62 -22.03
CA ASP A 195 -9.27 11.04 -21.89
C ASP A 195 -9.77 10.72 -20.49
N PHE A 196 -10.33 11.71 -19.81
CA PHE A 196 -10.97 11.52 -18.52
C PHE A 196 -12.47 11.69 -18.64
N LYS A 197 -13.20 10.67 -18.16
CA LYS A 197 -14.65 10.68 -18.06
C LYS A 197 -15.05 10.54 -16.60
N PRO A 198 -15.66 11.58 -16.00
CA PRO A 198 -16.26 11.47 -14.68
C PRO A 198 -17.29 10.35 -14.65
N SER A 199 -17.25 9.52 -13.60
CA SER A 199 -18.26 8.47 -13.40
C SER A 199 -19.35 8.96 -12.45
N ARG A 200 -20.60 8.54 -12.69
CA ARG A 200 -21.72 8.77 -11.78
C ARG A 200 -21.91 7.54 -10.89
N ASN A 201 -22.36 7.77 -9.66
CA ASN A 201 -22.53 6.82 -8.56
C ASN A 201 -23.24 5.50 -8.93
N GLU A 202 -22.52 4.57 -9.54
CA GLU A 202 -22.96 3.17 -9.63
C GLU A 202 -22.47 2.42 -8.39
N PRO A 203 -23.36 1.71 -7.67
CA PRO A 203 -22.98 0.91 -6.53
C PRO A 203 -22.13 -0.27 -6.99
N LEU A 204 -20.91 -0.34 -6.47
CA LEU A 204 -19.98 -1.43 -6.76
C LEU A 204 -20.36 -2.68 -5.94
N THR A 205 -20.46 -3.83 -6.61
CA THR A 205 -20.69 -5.13 -5.97
C THR A 205 -19.56 -6.10 -6.33
N ILE A 206 -19.55 -7.27 -5.68
CA ILE A 206 -18.57 -8.32 -5.97
C ILE A 206 -18.66 -8.82 -7.41
N ASP A 207 -19.84 -8.73 -8.04
CA ASP A 207 -20.07 -9.16 -9.43
C ASP A 207 -19.33 -8.31 -10.46
N ALA A 208 -18.86 -7.12 -10.08
CA ALA A 208 -18.00 -6.29 -10.93
C ALA A 208 -16.57 -6.86 -11.07
N PHE A 209 -16.24 -7.93 -10.34
CA PHE A 209 -14.92 -8.51 -10.29
C PHE A 209 -14.92 -9.98 -10.71
N ASP A 210 -13.87 -10.37 -11.45
CA ASP A 210 -13.48 -11.77 -11.63
C ASP A 210 -12.51 -12.15 -10.52
N LEU A 211 -12.81 -13.21 -9.77
CA LEU A 211 -11.94 -13.72 -8.70
C LEU A 211 -10.89 -14.65 -9.32
N LEU A 212 -9.60 -14.33 -9.15
CA LEU A 212 -8.52 -15.03 -9.85
C LEU A 212 -7.81 -16.02 -8.94
N LYS A 213 -7.20 -15.53 -7.86
CA LYS A 213 -6.34 -16.32 -6.96
C LYS A 213 -6.50 -15.90 -5.52
N VAL A 214 -6.36 -16.83 -4.59
CA VAL A 214 -6.20 -16.50 -3.17
C VAL A 214 -4.73 -16.18 -2.94
N ILE A 215 -4.46 -15.04 -2.30
CA ILE A 215 -3.10 -14.54 -2.09
C ILE A 215 -2.76 -14.35 -0.60
N GLY A 216 -3.73 -14.54 0.28
CA GLY A 216 -3.50 -14.50 1.72
C GLY A 216 -4.74 -14.86 2.53
N LYS A 217 -4.51 -15.32 3.75
CA LYS A 217 -5.56 -15.65 4.71
C LYS A 217 -5.10 -15.27 6.11
N GLY A 218 -6.00 -14.65 6.88
CA GLY A 218 -5.71 -14.22 8.23
C GLY A 218 -6.91 -14.35 9.15
N SER A 219 -6.74 -13.95 10.40
CA SER A 219 -7.76 -13.97 11.45
C SER A 219 -9.03 -13.17 11.08
N PHE A 220 -8.88 -12.14 10.25
CA PHE A 220 -9.96 -11.26 9.84
C PHE A 220 -10.58 -11.62 8.49
N GLY A 221 -9.98 -12.48 7.68
CA GLY A 221 -10.51 -12.73 6.36
C GLY A 221 -9.59 -13.39 5.36
N LYS A 222 -10.03 -13.32 4.09
CA LYS A 222 -9.36 -13.88 2.91
C LYS A 222 -9.02 -12.73 1.97
N VAL A 223 -7.81 -12.74 1.41
CA VAL A 223 -7.35 -11.77 0.41
C VAL A 223 -7.23 -12.50 -0.92
N MET A 224 -7.84 -11.93 -1.95
CA MET A 224 -7.85 -12.51 -3.29
C MET A 224 -7.32 -11.50 -4.31
N GLN A 225 -6.53 -11.97 -5.27
CA GLN A 225 -6.28 -11.26 -6.52
C GLN A 225 -7.56 -11.28 -7.34
N VAL A 226 -8.01 -10.11 -7.79
CA VAL A 226 -9.24 -9.95 -8.57
C VAL A 226 -8.99 -9.06 -9.78
N ARG A 227 -9.81 -9.23 -10.83
CA ARG A 227 -9.83 -8.36 -12.00
C ARG A 227 -11.16 -7.61 -12.08
N LYS A 228 -11.12 -6.28 -12.18
CA LYS A 228 -12.35 -5.50 -12.40
C LYS A 228 -12.78 -5.61 -13.86
N LYS A 229 -14.04 -5.95 -14.13
CA LYS A 229 -14.52 -6.37 -15.46
C LYS A 229 -14.50 -5.26 -16.51
N ASP A 230 -14.79 -4.02 -16.13
CA ASP A 230 -14.84 -2.88 -17.05
C ASP A 230 -13.44 -2.35 -17.42
N THR A 231 -12.52 -2.26 -16.46
CA THR A 231 -11.16 -1.70 -16.66
C THR A 231 -10.09 -2.76 -16.90
N GLN A 232 -10.42 -4.04 -16.66
CA GLN A 232 -9.51 -5.18 -16.70
C GLN A 232 -8.29 -5.03 -15.77
N ARG A 233 -8.35 -4.11 -14.80
CA ARG A 233 -7.27 -3.85 -13.83
C ARG A 233 -7.26 -4.90 -12.71
N ILE A 234 -6.06 -5.15 -12.19
CA ILE A 234 -5.82 -6.16 -11.16
C ILE A 234 -5.72 -5.49 -9.80
N TYR A 235 -6.44 -6.04 -8.83
CA TYR A 235 -6.51 -5.54 -7.47
C TYR A 235 -6.36 -6.67 -6.45
N ALA A 236 -6.03 -6.30 -5.21
CA ALA A 236 -6.16 -7.16 -4.05
C ALA A 236 -7.49 -6.85 -3.36
N LEU A 237 -8.34 -7.86 -3.17
CA LEU A 237 -9.64 -7.73 -2.52
C LEU A 237 -9.62 -8.50 -1.19
N LYS A 238 -9.66 -7.76 -0.08
CA LYS A 238 -9.76 -8.30 1.28
C LYS A 238 -11.23 -8.42 1.66
N THR A 239 -11.65 -9.63 2.01
CA THR A 239 -13.03 -9.95 2.42
C THR A 239 -13.08 -10.18 3.92
N ILE A 240 -13.98 -9.48 4.61
CA ILE A 240 -14.11 -9.50 6.07
C ILE A 240 -15.55 -9.83 6.45
N ARG A 241 -15.77 -10.81 7.35
CA ARG A 241 -17.12 -11.24 7.76
C ARG A 241 -17.69 -10.28 8.82
N LYS A 242 -18.85 -9.68 8.54
CA LYS A 242 -19.51 -8.76 9.48
C LYS A 242 -19.83 -9.41 10.82
N ALA A 243 -20.24 -10.68 10.81
CA ALA A 243 -20.56 -11.41 12.04
C ALA A 243 -19.37 -11.49 13.02
N HIS A 244 -18.14 -11.68 12.52
CA HIS A 244 -16.95 -11.73 13.37
C HIS A 244 -16.63 -10.36 13.99
N ILE A 245 -16.88 -9.27 13.26
CA ILE A 245 -16.68 -7.90 13.74
C ILE A 245 -17.75 -7.58 14.79
N ALA A 246 -19.02 -7.86 14.50
CA ALA A 246 -20.15 -7.49 15.34
C ALA A 246 -20.15 -8.17 16.72
N GLN A 247 -19.48 -9.33 16.85
CA GLN A 247 -19.30 -10.02 18.12
C GLN A 247 -18.33 -9.32 19.08
N ARG A 248 -17.54 -8.36 18.59
CA ARG A 248 -16.49 -7.69 19.37
C ARG A 248 -16.87 -6.23 19.63
N PRO A 249 -16.96 -5.79 20.90
CA PRO A 249 -17.31 -4.41 21.22
C PRO A 249 -16.36 -3.40 20.60
N GLY A 250 -16.91 -2.41 19.88
CA GLY A 250 -16.13 -1.30 19.29
C GLY A 250 -15.45 -1.59 17.95
N GLU A 251 -15.38 -2.86 17.50
CA GLU A 251 -14.71 -3.23 16.24
C GLU A 251 -15.41 -2.68 14.99
N ILE A 252 -16.73 -2.46 15.04
CA ILE A 252 -17.44 -1.84 13.90
C ILE A 252 -16.98 -0.39 13.70
N ASN A 253 -16.83 0.39 14.78
CA ASN A 253 -16.29 1.74 14.68
C ASN A 253 -14.83 1.72 14.24
N HIS A 254 -14.08 0.71 14.69
CA HIS A 254 -12.69 0.54 14.32
C HIS A 254 -12.53 0.36 12.80
N ILE A 255 -13.27 -0.57 12.19
CA ILE A 255 -13.14 -0.87 10.77
C ILE A 255 -13.63 0.27 9.85
N LEU A 256 -14.67 1.01 10.26
CA LEU A 256 -15.14 2.19 9.53
C LEU A 256 -14.07 3.29 9.50
N ALA A 257 -13.40 3.47 10.64
CA ALA A 257 -12.37 4.46 10.78
C ALA A 257 -11.06 4.01 10.07
N GLU A 258 -10.71 2.71 10.09
CA GLU A 258 -9.61 2.13 9.30
C GLU A 258 -9.82 2.41 7.80
N ARG A 259 -11.01 2.09 7.28
CA ARG A 259 -11.40 2.41 5.90
C ARG A 259 -11.25 3.90 5.59
N THR A 260 -11.62 4.78 6.51
CA THR A 260 -11.52 6.23 6.33
C THR A 260 -10.07 6.67 6.22
N VAL A 261 -9.19 6.15 7.07
CA VAL A 261 -7.76 6.44 7.00
C VAL A 261 -7.16 5.93 5.70
N LEU A 262 -7.45 4.70 5.33
CA LEU A 262 -6.98 4.10 4.08
C LEU A 262 -7.41 4.88 2.83
N ALA A 263 -8.59 5.51 2.86
CA ALA A 263 -9.06 6.39 1.80
C ALA A 263 -8.30 7.73 1.74
N LEU A 264 -7.86 8.26 2.89
CA LEU A 264 -7.19 9.57 2.99
C LEU A 264 -5.67 9.51 2.85
N VAL A 265 -5.04 8.38 3.21
CA VAL A 265 -3.60 8.20 3.17
C VAL A 265 -3.09 8.27 1.73
N ASN A 266 -2.16 9.19 1.49
CA ASN A 266 -1.46 9.35 0.22
C ASN A 266 0.05 9.32 0.47
N ASN A 267 0.63 8.12 0.44
CA ASN A 267 2.06 7.90 0.62
C ASN A 267 2.53 6.81 -0.37
N PRO A 268 3.68 7.00 -1.05
CA PRO A 268 4.17 6.05 -2.05
C PRO A 268 4.49 4.66 -1.48
N PHE A 269 4.73 4.55 -0.17
CA PHE A 269 5.11 3.31 0.51
C PHE A 269 3.97 2.65 1.28
N ILE A 270 2.73 3.11 1.10
CA ILE A 270 1.52 2.48 1.65
C ILE A 270 0.63 1.98 0.52
N VAL A 271 0.06 0.78 0.64
CA VAL A 271 -0.88 0.26 -0.37
C VAL A 271 -2.18 1.08 -0.33
N PRO A 272 -2.55 1.77 -1.43
CA PRO A 272 -3.73 2.62 -1.46
C PRO A 272 -5.02 1.80 -1.56
N LEU A 273 -6.05 2.24 -0.82
CA LEU A 273 -7.43 1.81 -1.04
C LEU A 273 -8.00 2.46 -2.30
N LYS A 274 -8.64 1.63 -3.14
CA LYS A 274 -9.34 2.05 -4.36
C LYS A 274 -10.83 2.16 -4.13
N PHE A 275 -11.41 1.11 -3.56
CA PHE A 275 -12.84 1.01 -3.31
C PHE A 275 -13.08 0.27 -2.01
N SER A 276 -14.25 0.51 -1.42
CA SER A 276 -14.80 -0.44 -0.47
C SER A 276 -16.32 -0.53 -0.62
N PHE A 277 -16.84 -1.72 -0.44
CA PHE A 277 -18.27 -2.00 -0.57
C PHE A 277 -18.66 -3.12 0.37
N GLN A 278 -19.94 -3.39 0.49
CA GLN A 278 -20.45 -4.38 1.41
C GLN A 278 -21.68 -5.07 0.83
N ASN A 279 -21.93 -6.29 1.28
CA ASN A 279 -23.21 -6.96 1.14
C ASN A 279 -23.77 -7.24 2.55
N PRO A 280 -24.90 -7.96 2.69
CA PRO A 280 -25.44 -8.27 4.02
C PRO A 280 -24.46 -8.97 4.97
N ASP A 281 -23.54 -9.80 4.46
CA ASP A 281 -22.72 -10.67 5.31
C ASP A 281 -21.26 -10.21 5.46
N LYS A 282 -20.78 -9.42 4.51
CA LYS A 282 -19.35 -9.14 4.32
C LYS A 282 -19.07 -7.69 3.98
N LEU A 283 -17.84 -7.30 4.32
CA LEU A 283 -17.19 -6.07 3.94
C LEU A 283 -16.05 -6.40 2.97
N TYR A 284 -15.87 -5.57 1.97
CA TYR A 284 -14.86 -5.73 0.92
C TYR A 284 -14.00 -4.47 0.83
N LEU A 285 -12.68 -4.64 0.98
CA LEU A 285 -11.69 -3.60 0.73
C LEU A 285 -10.93 -3.95 -0.56
N VAL A 286 -10.96 -3.07 -1.56
CA VAL A 286 -10.25 -3.25 -2.82
C VAL A 286 -9.05 -2.32 -2.84
N MET A 287 -7.87 -2.89 -2.91
CA MET A 287 -6.56 -2.24 -2.78
C MET A 287 -5.73 -2.49 -4.05
N SER A 288 -4.71 -1.66 -4.29
CA SER A 288 -3.72 -1.97 -5.34
C SER A 288 -3.10 -3.34 -5.09
N PHE A 289 -2.96 -4.14 -6.14
CA PHE A 289 -2.22 -5.40 -6.09
C PHE A 289 -0.71 -5.12 -6.18
N VAL A 290 0.09 -5.76 -5.34
CA VAL A 290 1.54 -5.61 -5.27
C VAL A 290 2.15 -7.01 -5.37
N ASN A 291 2.97 -7.27 -6.39
CA ASN A 291 3.35 -8.61 -6.84
C ASN A 291 4.83 -8.99 -6.62
N GLY A 292 5.64 -8.12 -6.01
CA GLY A 292 7.03 -8.42 -5.67
C GLY A 292 7.19 -9.32 -4.44
N GLY A 293 6.08 -9.72 -3.79
CA GLY A 293 6.06 -10.62 -2.64
C GLY A 293 6.32 -9.94 -1.30
N GLU A 294 6.22 -10.73 -0.23
CA GLU A 294 6.47 -10.28 1.14
C GLU A 294 7.95 -10.12 1.42
N LEU A 295 8.32 -9.11 2.23
CA LEU A 295 9.68 -8.89 2.69
C LEU A 295 10.18 -10.11 3.48
N PHE A 296 9.29 -10.77 4.22
CA PHE A 296 9.56 -12.03 4.92
C PHE A 296 10.17 -13.09 4.01
N TYR A 297 9.54 -13.35 2.86
CA TYR A 297 10.01 -14.34 1.89
C TYR A 297 11.44 -14.04 1.39
N HIS A 298 11.71 -12.77 1.06
CA HIS A 298 13.04 -12.36 0.60
C HIS A 298 14.09 -12.44 1.71
N LEU A 299 13.73 -12.08 2.95
CA LEU A 299 14.63 -12.15 4.10
C LEU A 299 14.96 -13.60 4.45
N GLN A 300 13.97 -14.50 4.49
CA GLN A 300 14.18 -15.92 4.75
C GLN A 300 15.08 -16.57 3.71
N ARG A 301 14.92 -16.23 2.42
CA ARG A 301 15.73 -16.78 1.33
C ARG A 301 17.20 -16.33 1.41
N GLU A 302 17.45 -15.09 1.82
CA GLU A 302 18.79 -14.51 1.90
C GLU A 302 19.45 -14.67 3.28
N GLY A 303 18.68 -15.05 4.29
CA GLY A 303 19.09 -15.18 5.69
C GLY A 303 19.20 -13.82 6.40
N LYS A 304 19.86 -12.84 5.77
CA LYS A 304 19.91 -11.44 6.22
C LYS A 304 20.18 -10.52 5.04
N PHE A 305 19.78 -9.26 5.13
CA PHE A 305 20.14 -8.22 4.18
C PHE A 305 21.43 -7.51 4.58
N ASP A 306 22.11 -6.94 3.59
CA ASP A 306 23.20 -6.01 3.86
C ASP A 306 22.67 -4.70 4.48
N GLN A 307 23.60 -3.89 4.99
CA GLN A 307 23.28 -2.66 5.67
C GLN A 307 22.62 -1.62 4.76
N ASP A 308 23.03 -1.52 3.50
CA ASP A 308 22.52 -0.49 2.59
C ASP A 308 21.09 -0.81 2.19
N ARG A 309 20.77 -2.08 1.93
CA ARG A 309 19.41 -2.57 1.71
C ARG A 309 18.53 -2.40 2.95
N SER A 310 19.03 -2.77 4.11
CA SER A 310 18.30 -2.61 5.38
C SER A 310 18.02 -1.13 5.69
N ARG A 311 18.99 -0.24 5.46
CA ARG A 311 18.84 1.21 5.63
C ARG A 311 17.79 1.77 4.68
N TYR A 312 17.86 1.38 3.41
CA TYR A 312 16.92 1.84 2.39
C TYR A 312 15.48 1.49 2.76
N TYR A 313 15.24 0.23 3.11
CA TYR A 313 13.94 -0.26 3.53
C TYR A 313 13.42 0.39 4.81
N ALA A 314 14.28 0.52 5.83
CA ALA A 314 13.91 1.22 7.06
C ALA A 314 13.58 2.71 6.81
N ALA A 315 14.22 3.36 5.83
CA ALA A 315 13.92 4.75 5.48
C ALA A 315 12.54 4.89 4.80
N GLU A 316 12.16 3.99 3.90
CA GLU A 316 10.82 3.98 3.28
C GLU A 316 9.72 3.72 4.33
N LEU A 317 9.95 2.76 5.23
CA LEU A 317 9.03 2.46 6.33
C LEU A 317 8.89 3.64 7.29
N LEU A 318 9.99 4.33 7.61
CA LEU A 318 9.95 5.54 8.42
C LEU A 318 9.03 6.60 7.79
N CYS A 319 9.13 6.83 6.47
CA CYS A 319 8.23 7.73 5.76
C CYS A 319 6.77 7.28 5.79
N ALA A 320 6.50 5.97 5.69
CA ALA A 320 5.14 5.43 5.79
C ALA A 320 4.55 5.64 7.19
N LEU A 321 5.29 5.28 8.24
CA LEU A 321 4.87 5.40 9.63
C LEU A 321 4.66 6.85 10.05
N GLU A 322 5.59 7.74 9.69
CA GLU A 322 5.46 9.16 9.98
C GLU A 322 4.21 9.77 9.31
N HIS A 323 3.91 9.34 8.08
CA HIS A 323 2.68 9.74 7.39
C HIS A 323 1.44 9.30 8.18
N LEU A 324 1.37 8.05 8.62
CA LEU A 324 0.26 7.54 9.45
C LEU A 324 0.14 8.30 10.78
N HIS A 325 1.27 8.57 11.43
CA HIS A 325 1.33 9.33 12.68
C HIS A 325 0.80 10.74 12.50
N GLY A 326 1.02 11.37 11.34
CA GLY A 326 0.43 12.65 10.95
C GLY A 326 -1.11 12.64 10.87
N PHE A 327 -1.71 11.47 10.63
CA PHE A 327 -3.17 11.25 10.67
C PHE A 327 -3.65 10.75 12.04
N ASN A 328 -2.83 10.80 13.08
CA ASN A 328 -3.11 10.26 14.41
C ASN A 328 -3.46 8.76 14.39
N VAL A 329 -2.70 8.01 13.58
CA VAL A 329 -2.81 6.57 13.42
C VAL A 329 -1.54 5.91 13.92
N VAL A 330 -1.67 4.88 14.75
CA VAL A 330 -0.58 3.98 15.15
C VAL A 330 -0.77 2.66 14.43
N TYR A 331 0.28 2.14 13.81
CA TYR A 331 0.18 0.95 12.96
C TYR A 331 0.17 -0.36 13.76
N ARG A 332 1.04 -0.51 14.75
CA ARG A 332 1.09 -1.58 15.77
C ARG A 332 1.39 -3.02 15.31
N ASP A 333 1.44 -3.30 14.01
CA ASP A 333 1.75 -4.65 13.50
C ASP A 333 2.81 -4.60 12.39
N LEU A 334 3.88 -3.83 12.61
CA LEU A 334 5.02 -3.77 11.70
C LEU A 334 5.86 -5.04 11.83
N LYS A 335 5.87 -5.83 10.76
CA LYS A 335 6.60 -7.09 10.61
C LYS A 335 6.84 -7.41 9.13
N PRO A 336 7.83 -8.25 8.78
CA PRO A 336 8.18 -8.55 7.40
C PRO A 336 7.03 -9.09 6.54
N GLU A 337 6.05 -9.78 7.12
CA GLU A 337 4.89 -10.37 6.44
C GLU A 337 3.90 -9.30 5.96
N ASN A 338 3.79 -8.17 6.68
CA ASN A 338 2.90 -7.07 6.33
C ASN A 338 3.55 -6.05 5.37
N ILE A 339 4.78 -6.33 4.92
CA ILE A 339 5.56 -5.44 4.07
C ILE A 339 5.75 -6.12 2.72
N LEU A 340 5.15 -5.56 1.67
CA LEU A 340 5.31 -6.07 0.31
C LEU A 340 6.40 -5.29 -0.41
N LEU A 341 7.01 -5.90 -1.43
CA LEU A 341 7.81 -5.21 -2.42
C LEU A 341 7.02 -5.04 -3.71
N ASP A 342 7.08 -3.86 -4.33
CA ASP A 342 6.60 -3.69 -5.70
C ASP A 342 7.60 -4.25 -6.72
N TYR A 343 7.18 -4.36 -7.98
CA TYR A 343 7.99 -4.88 -9.08
C TYR A 343 9.31 -4.12 -9.31
N THR A 344 9.42 -2.88 -8.83
CA THR A 344 10.66 -2.08 -8.89
C THR A 344 11.54 -2.26 -7.67
N GLY A 345 11.00 -2.81 -6.58
CA GLY A 345 11.72 -3.09 -5.34
C GLY A 345 11.46 -2.10 -4.21
N HIS A 346 10.53 -1.16 -4.36
CA HIS A 346 10.11 -0.30 -3.26
C HIS A 346 9.15 -1.02 -2.33
N ILE A 347 9.12 -0.61 -1.07
CA ILE A 347 8.18 -1.14 -0.08
C ILE A 347 6.76 -0.62 -0.33
N ALA A 348 5.80 -1.50 -0.05
CA ALA A 348 4.40 -1.16 0.14
C ALA A 348 3.87 -1.80 1.42
N LEU A 349 3.66 -0.99 2.46
CA LEU A 349 3.03 -1.40 3.70
C LEU A 349 1.55 -1.72 3.46
N CYS A 350 1.13 -2.91 3.89
CA CYS A 350 -0.24 -3.41 3.75
C CYS A 350 -0.86 -3.72 5.12
N ASP A 351 -2.01 -4.41 5.13
CA ASP A 351 -2.77 -4.85 6.33
C ASP A 351 -2.89 -3.90 7.53
N PHE A 352 -3.95 -3.08 7.54
CA PHE A 352 -4.21 -2.07 8.58
C PHE A 352 -5.14 -2.57 9.70
N GLY A 353 -5.43 -3.87 9.76
CA GLY A 353 -6.45 -4.44 10.65
C GLY A 353 -6.14 -4.34 12.15
N LEU A 354 -4.91 -3.99 12.51
CA LEU A 354 -4.49 -3.75 13.90
C LEU A 354 -4.13 -2.28 14.17
N CYS A 355 -4.43 -1.35 13.26
CA CYS A 355 -4.17 0.07 13.50
C CYS A 355 -4.92 0.59 14.74
N LYS A 356 -4.51 1.74 15.28
CA LYS A 356 -5.29 2.49 16.28
C LYS A 356 -5.41 3.92 15.83
N LEU A 357 -6.63 4.45 15.93
CA LEU A 357 -7.00 5.75 15.40
C LEU A 357 -7.25 6.74 16.52
N ASN A 358 -7.26 8.03 16.17
CA ASN A 358 -7.41 9.16 17.10
C ASN A 358 -6.32 9.17 18.20
N MET A 359 -5.17 8.60 17.89
CA MET A 359 -4.01 8.60 18.77
C MET A 359 -3.31 9.94 18.65
N SER A 360 -3.80 10.98 19.32
CA SER A 360 -3.12 12.28 19.41
C SER A 360 -1.82 12.16 20.22
N GLU A 361 -0.97 13.19 20.22
CA GLU A 361 0.33 13.16 20.92
C GLU A 361 0.21 12.80 22.42
N THR A 362 -0.90 13.15 23.06
CA THR A 362 -1.15 12.85 24.48
C THR A 362 -2.02 11.62 24.71
N GLU A 363 -2.60 11.04 23.64
CA GLU A 363 -3.52 9.92 23.75
C GLU A 363 -2.77 8.61 23.99
N LYS A 364 -3.26 7.82 24.93
CA LYS A 364 -2.74 6.48 25.22
C LYS A 364 -3.81 5.43 24.98
N THR A 365 -3.38 4.25 24.53
CA THR A 365 -4.23 3.06 24.44
C THR A 365 -3.62 1.91 25.23
N ASN A 366 -4.47 0.98 25.69
CA ASN A 366 -4.07 -0.16 26.53
C ASN A 366 -4.33 -1.51 25.85
N THR A 367 -4.72 -1.51 24.57
CA THR A 367 -5.01 -2.75 23.83
C THR A 367 -3.72 -3.52 23.60
N PHE A 368 -3.61 -4.71 24.19
CA PHE A 368 -2.50 -5.63 23.93
C PHE A 368 -2.71 -6.33 22.57
N CYS A 369 -1.82 -6.07 21.62
CA CYS A 369 -1.86 -6.62 20.26
C CYS A 369 -0.47 -6.57 19.62
N GLY A 370 -0.34 -7.15 18.42
CA GLY A 370 0.91 -7.26 17.68
C GLY A 370 1.53 -8.65 17.79
N THR A 371 2.56 -8.88 16.99
CA THR A 371 3.24 -10.18 16.90
C THR A 371 4.34 -10.24 17.97
N PRO A 372 4.45 -11.32 18.79
CA PRO A 372 5.28 -11.36 20.00
C PRO A 372 6.72 -10.85 19.85
N GLU A 373 7.38 -11.14 18.72
CA GLU A 373 8.78 -10.75 18.50
C GLU A 373 8.98 -9.23 18.38
N TYR A 374 7.92 -8.49 18.04
CA TYR A 374 7.94 -7.05 17.76
C TYR A 374 7.31 -6.21 18.87
N ILE A 375 6.76 -6.84 19.92
CA ILE A 375 6.05 -6.12 20.99
C ILE A 375 7.01 -5.20 21.76
N ALA A 376 6.60 -3.94 21.93
CA ALA A 376 7.32 -2.96 22.74
C ALA A 376 7.16 -3.23 24.25
N PRO A 377 8.17 -2.94 25.09
CA PRO A 377 8.16 -3.27 26.52
C PRO A 377 6.98 -2.63 27.27
N GLU A 378 6.59 -1.41 26.91
CA GLU A 378 5.47 -0.70 27.55
C GLU A 378 4.10 -1.38 27.33
N LEU A 379 3.94 -2.21 26.29
CA LEU A 379 2.74 -3.04 26.09
C LEU A 379 2.71 -4.19 27.11
N LEU A 380 3.86 -4.80 27.39
CA LEU A 380 3.98 -5.90 28.37
C LEU A 380 3.76 -5.41 29.80
N GLU A 381 4.20 -4.19 30.10
CA GLU A 381 4.04 -3.57 31.42
C GLU A 381 2.65 -2.95 31.65
N SER A 382 1.76 -2.97 30.65
CA SER A 382 0.40 -2.42 30.73
C SER A 382 0.32 -0.93 31.14
N GLN A 383 1.34 -0.14 30.82
CA GLN A 383 1.43 1.30 31.20
C GLN A 383 0.66 2.24 30.27
N GLY A 384 0.02 1.69 29.25
CA GLY A 384 -0.57 2.42 28.14
C GLY A 384 0.48 3.07 27.25
N TYR A 385 0.24 3.03 25.93
CA TYR A 385 1.26 3.39 24.94
C TYR A 385 0.74 4.41 23.92
N THR A 386 1.69 5.11 23.29
CA THR A 386 1.48 6.15 22.28
C THR A 386 2.03 5.69 20.91
N LYS A 387 2.20 6.61 19.96
CA LYS A 387 2.79 6.36 18.63
C LYS A 387 4.22 5.79 18.68
N THR A 388 4.95 5.96 19.79
CA THR A 388 6.35 5.55 19.93
C THR A 388 6.58 4.04 19.87
N VAL A 389 5.54 3.23 19.99
CA VAL A 389 5.63 1.76 19.82
C VAL A 389 6.01 1.38 18.39
N ASP A 390 5.56 2.15 17.39
CA ASP A 390 5.92 1.88 16.00
C ASP A 390 7.43 2.11 15.78
N TRP A 391 8.06 3.06 16.49
CA TRP A 391 9.51 3.27 16.44
C TRP A 391 10.30 2.13 17.07
N TRP A 392 9.78 1.52 18.14
CA TRP A 392 10.34 0.28 18.67
C TRP A 392 10.27 -0.84 17.61
N THR A 393 9.11 -1.03 16.99
CA THR A 393 8.94 -2.08 15.97
C THR A 393 9.83 -1.85 14.74
N LEU A 394 10.06 -0.60 14.33
CA LEU A 394 11.03 -0.25 13.30
C LEU A 394 12.46 -0.64 13.69
N GLY A 395 12.82 -0.45 14.97
CA GLY A 395 14.11 -0.89 15.52
C GLY A 395 14.28 -2.41 15.52
N VAL A 396 13.23 -3.15 15.90
CA VAL A 396 13.21 -4.62 15.87
C VAL A 396 13.39 -5.12 14.43
N LEU A 397 12.61 -4.58 13.49
CA LEU A 397 12.67 -4.97 12.09
C LEU A 397 14.02 -4.62 11.44
N LEU A 398 14.61 -3.46 11.75
CA LEU A 398 15.95 -3.10 11.28
C LEU A 398 17.01 -4.08 11.79
N TYR A 399 16.91 -4.48 13.06
CA TYR A 399 17.80 -5.49 13.64
C TYR A 399 17.64 -6.84 12.93
N GLU A 400 16.41 -7.28 12.73
CA GLU A 400 16.11 -8.54 12.06
C GLU A 400 16.61 -8.55 10.61
N MET A 401 16.39 -7.49 9.84
CA MET A 401 16.93 -7.39 8.47
C MET A 401 18.45 -7.53 8.45
N MET A 402 19.17 -6.96 9.42
CA MET A 402 20.64 -6.97 9.45
C MET A 402 21.27 -8.21 10.10
N THR A 403 20.51 -9.00 10.85
CA THR A 403 21.03 -10.14 11.62
C THR A 403 20.35 -11.46 11.31
N GLY A 404 19.19 -11.42 10.65
CA GLY A 404 18.35 -12.56 10.29
C GLY A 404 17.35 -12.98 11.35
N LEU A 405 17.43 -12.45 12.58
CA LEU A 405 16.52 -12.79 13.68
C LEU A 405 16.17 -11.57 14.53
N PRO A 406 14.97 -11.51 15.14
CA PRO A 406 14.63 -10.46 16.10
C PRO A 406 15.58 -10.46 17.32
N PRO A 407 15.87 -9.29 17.94
CA PRO A 407 16.92 -9.13 18.93
C PRO A 407 16.69 -9.90 20.25
N PHE A 408 15.43 -10.20 20.58
CA PHE A 408 15.05 -10.86 21.82
C PHE A 408 14.34 -12.21 21.59
N TYR A 409 14.49 -12.77 20.39
CA TYR A 409 13.79 -13.97 19.95
C TYR A 409 14.05 -15.17 20.89
N ASP A 410 13.00 -15.95 21.15
CA ASP A 410 13.03 -17.25 21.80
C ASP A 410 11.81 -18.05 21.34
N GLU A 411 11.90 -19.37 21.24
CA GLU A 411 10.73 -20.22 20.89
C GLU A 411 9.63 -20.13 21.95
N ASN A 412 9.99 -19.87 23.22
CA ASN A 412 9.02 -19.67 24.28
C ASN A 412 8.68 -18.18 24.44
N VAL A 413 7.43 -17.83 24.09
CA VAL A 413 6.90 -16.47 24.18
C VAL A 413 7.09 -15.82 25.55
N ASN A 414 6.95 -16.58 26.66
CA ASN A 414 7.15 -16.01 27.99
C ASN A 414 8.62 -15.66 28.25
N ILE A 415 9.56 -16.48 27.76
CA ILE A 415 10.99 -16.19 27.84
C ILE A 415 11.30 -14.96 26.99
N MET A 416 10.78 -14.91 25.76
CA MET A 416 10.91 -13.76 24.87
C MET A 416 10.45 -12.46 25.54
N TYR A 417 9.29 -12.46 26.21
CA TYR A 417 8.81 -11.30 26.98
C TYR A 417 9.76 -10.90 28.11
N GLN A 418 10.34 -11.86 28.84
CA GLN A 418 11.36 -11.54 29.85
C GLN A 418 12.62 -10.93 29.21
N ARG A 419 13.06 -11.43 28.06
CA ARG A 419 14.21 -10.88 27.32
C ARG A 419 13.95 -9.46 26.85
N ILE A 420 12.78 -9.20 26.26
CA ILE A 420 12.34 -7.84 25.85
C ILE A 420 12.44 -6.87 27.03
N LEU A 421 12.04 -7.28 28.23
CA LEU A 421 12.06 -6.41 29.41
C LEU A 421 13.45 -6.25 30.06
N ARG A 422 14.35 -7.24 29.94
CA ARG A 422 15.54 -7.31 30.81
C ARG A 422 16.87 -7.47 30.10
N ASP A 423 16.92 -8.20 28.99
CA ASP A 423 18.20 -8.61 28.39
C ASP A 423 18.90 -7.43 27.69
N PRO A 424 20.24 -7.37 27.71
CA PRO A 424 20.95 -6.35 26.94
C PRO A 424 20.80 -6.59 25.44
N LEU A 425 20.78 -5.51 24.66
CA LEU A 425 20.81 -5.60 23.20
C LEU A 425 22.22 -6.00 22.74
N ASN A 426 22.34 -7.16 22.10
CA ASN A 426 23.61 -7.70 21.62
C ASN A 426 23.75 -7.52 20.11
N PHE A 427 24.95 -7.23 19.64
CA PHE A 427 25.22 -7.04 18.22
C PHE A 427 26.34 -7.96 17.74
N PRO A 428 26.17 -8.62 16.58
CA PRO A 428 27.27 -9.28 15.89
C PRO A 428 28.44 -8.33 15.57
N PRO A 429 29.69 -8.84 15.46
CA PRO A 429 30.87 -8.02 15.21
C PRO A 429 30.85 -7.22 13.90
N ASP A 430 30.11 -7.68 12.90
CA ASP A 430 29.99 -7.11 11.56
C ASP A 430 29.04 -5.89 11.47
N ILE A 431 28.26 -5.61 12.52
CA ILE A 431 27.35 -4.46 12.56
C ILE A 431 28.13 -3.16 12.83
N SER A 432 27.99 -2.16 11.95
CA SER A 432 28.66 -0.86 12.07
C SER A 432 28.27 -0.08 13.33
N SER A 433 29.13 0.84 13.76
CA SER A 433 28.84 1.70 14.92
C SER A 433 27.60 2.57 14.71
N GLU A 434 27.36 3.08 13.49
CA GLU A 434 26.17 3.84 13.16
C GLU A 434 24.89 2.99 13.23
N ALA A 435 24.95 1.76 12.73
CA ALA A 435 23.83 0.81 12.79
C ALA A 435 23.51 0.41 14.24
N ARG A 436 24.53 0.12 15.05
CA ARG A 436 24.36 -0.13 16.49
C ARG A 436 23.74 1.07 17.20
N SER A 437 24.20 2.29 16.88
CA SER A 437 23.70 3.52 17.49
C SER A 437 22.21 3.74 17.20
N VAL A 438 21.78 3.61 15.94
CA VAL A 438 20.36 3.83 15.59
C VAL A 438 19.46 2.78 16.21
N MET A 439 19.86 1.50 16.16
CA MET A 439 19.09 0.40 16.76
C MET A 439 19.01 0.53 18.27
N THR A 440 20.09 0.93 18.94
CA THR A 440 20.08 1.18 20.39
C THR A 440 19.14 2.33 20.76
N GLY A 441 19.09 3.39 19.94
CA GLY A 441 18.16 4.51 20.15
C GLY A 441 16.70 4.12 19.96
N LEU A 442 16.37 3.35 18.90
CA LEU A 442 15.01 2.88 18.61
C LEU A 442 14.54 1.82 19.62
N LEU A 443 15.44 0.93 20.06
CA LEU A 443 15.18 -0.13 21.03
C LEU A 443 15.45 0.33 22.48
N GLN A 444 15.28 1.62 22.75
CA GLN A 444 15.26 2.15 24.11
C GLN A 444 13.93 1.76 24.78
N ARG A 445 14.01 1.14 25.96
CA ARG A 445 12.83 0.62 26.68
C ARG A 445 11.94 1.73 27.20
N ASP A 446 12.55 2.79 27.72
CA ASP A 446 11.82 3.99 28.14
C ASP A 446 11.33 4.75 26.90
N PRO A 447 10.02 4.79 26.62
CA PRO A 447 9.50 5.42 25.41
C PRO A 447 9.76 6.93 25.35
N THR A 448 10.01 7.59 26.48
CA THR A 448 10.32 9.03 26.54
C THR A 448 11.76 9.36 26.14
N LYS A 449 12.66 8.37 26.20
CA LYS A 449 14.07 8.48 25.80
C LYS A 449 14.35 7.79 24.47
N ARG A 450 13.33 7.19 23.86
CA ARG A 450 13.45 6.47 22.60
C ARG A 450 13.67 7.45 21.45
N LEU A 451 14.56 7.08 20.53
CA LEU A 451 14.75 7.83 19.30
C LEU A 451 13.41 7.89 18.55
N GLY A 452 12.93 9.10 18.24
CA GLY A 452 11.61 9.31 17.65
C GLY A 452 10.52 9.69 18.67
N ALA A 453 10.86 9.78 19.97
CA ALA A 453 9.95 10.34 20.99
C ALA A 453 9.55 11.79 20.66
N ASN A 454 10.42 12.53 19.95
CA ASN A 454 10.13 13.89 19.47
C ASN A 454 9.72 13.92 17.98
N GLY A 455 9.23 12.80 17.44
CA GLY A 455 8.78 12.67 16.06
C GLY A 455 9.79 12.05 15.10
N GLY A 456 9.30 11.64 13.92
CA GLY A 456 10.09 10.92 12.90
C GLY A 456 11.32 11.67 12.39
N GLU A 457 11.26 13.00 12.34
CA GLU A 457 12.38 13.87 11.98
C GLU A 457 13.63 13.68 12.85
N GLU A 458 13.46 13.29 14.12
CA GLU A 458 14.59 12.94 14.99
C GLU A 458 15.34 11.71 14.46
N ILE A 459 14.60 10.69 14.01
CA ILE A 459 15.15 9.47 13.42
C ILE A 459 15.85 9.81 12.08
N LYS A 460 15.21 10.65 11.24
CA LYS A 460 15.75 11.04 9.92
C LYS A 460 17.11 11.73 9.99
N ARG A 461 17.35 12.53 11.04
CA ARG A 461 18.61 13.23 11.27
C ARG A 461 19.74 12.32 11.74
N HIS A 462 19.43 11.13 12.26
CA HIS A 462 20.43 10.21 12.76
C HIS A 462 21.47 9.87 11.66
N PRO A 463 22.78 9.83 11.97
CA PRO A 463 23.85 9.62 10.97
C PRO A 463 23.71 8.37 10.10
N PHE A 464 23.03 7.34 10.62
CA PHE A 464 22.70 6.13 9.88
C PHE A 464 21.88 6.42 8.62
N PHE A 465 21.01 7.44 8.64
CA PHE A 465 20.19 7.83 7.49
C PHE A 465 20.68 9.11 6.82
N SER A 466 20.89 10.19 7.58
CA SER A 466 21.14 11.55 7.04
C SER A 466 22.38 11.67 6.15
N LYS A 467 23.38 10.79 6.33
CA LYS A 467 24.58 10.73 5.49
C LYS A 467 24.36 10.05 4.13
N TYR A 468 23.32 9.24 3.99
CA TYR A 468 23.16 8.30 2.88
C TYR A 468 21.83 8.44 2.14
N ILE A 469 20.81 9.05 2.76
CA ILE A 469 19.46 9.15 2.22
C ILE A 469 19.08 10.61 1.98
N ASP A 470 18.74 10.91 0.72
CA ASP A 470 18.06 12.14 0.33
C ASP A 470 16.55 11.92 0.43
N TRP A 471 15.92 12.39 1.51
CA TRP A 471 14.51 12.15 1.81
C TRP A 471 13.55 12.65 0.72
N ASN A 472 13.90 13.76 0.05
CA ASN A 472 13.09 14.32 -1.04
C ASN A 472 13.13 13.42 -2.28
N LYS A 473 14.30 12.84 -2.58
CA LYS A 473 14.41 11.84 -3.65
C LYS A 473 13.75 10.52 -3.27
N LEU A 474 13.86 10.10 -2.00
CA LEU A 474 13.24 8.87 -1.51
C LEU A 474 11.71 8.93 -1.67
N ILE A 475 11.06 9.96 -1.13
CA ILE A 475 9.59 10.10 -1.21
C ILE A 475 9.11 10.27 -2.66
N ALA A 476 9.94 10.83 -3.54
CA ALA A 476 9.65 10.94 -4.97
C ALA A 476 9.96 9.66 -5.76
N LYS A 477 10.37 8.55 -5.11
CA LYS A 477 10.83 7.30 -5.73
C LYS A 477 11.93 7.52 -6.78
N LYS A 478 12.82 8.49 -6.54
CA LYS A 478 13.96 8.85 -7.41
C LYS A 478 15.29 8.20 -7.00
N ILE A 479 15.29 7.41 -5.93
CA ILE A 479 16.44 6.59 -5.54
C ILE A 479 16.15 5.17 -6.00
N GLN A 480 17.04 4.61 -6.82
CA GLN A 480 16.93 3.24 -7.31
C GLN A 480 16.94 2.25 -6.12
N PRO A 481 15.95 1.33 -6.04
CA PRO A 481 15.95 0.29 -5.02
C PRO A 481 17.19 -0.61 -5.11
N PRO A 482 17.74 -1.06 -3.96
CA PRO A 482 18.92 -1.92 -3.91
C PRO A 482 18.67 -3.35 -4.41
N PHE A 483 17.41 -3.75 -4.43
CA PHE A 483 16.97 -5.06 -4.90
C PHE A 483 15.69 -4.89 -5.72
N LYS A 484 15.62 -5.60 -6.84
CA LYS A 484 14.44 -5.67 -7.70
C LYS A 484 13.93 -7.12 -7.74
N PRO A 485 12.68 -7.39 -7.32
CA PRO A 485 12.14 -8.74 -7.36
C PRO A 485 11.97 -9.23 -8.80
N CYS A 486 12.16 -10.53 -9.01
CA CYS A 486 11.81 -11.18 -10.27
C CYS A 486 10.28 -11.36 -10.30
N VAL A 487 9.65 -10.72 -11.27
CA VAL A 487 8.20 -10.71 -11.46
C VAL A 487 7.97 -10.97 -12.94
N GLU A 488 7.27 -12.06 -13.25
CA GLU A 488 7.04 -12.52 -14.62
C GLU A 488 5.87 -11.81 -15.30
N SER A 489 4.95 -11.20 -14.57
CA SER A 489 3.83 -10.43 -15.12
C SER A 489 3.05 -9.68 -14.03
N VAL A 490 2.14 -8.79 -14.45
CA VAL A 490 1.19 -8.12 -13.53
C VAL A 490 0.23 -9.10 -12.81
N LEU A 491 0.10 -10.32 -13.31
CA LEU A 491 -0.71 -11.38 -12.69
C LEU A 491 0.13 -12.32 -11.82
N ASP A 492 1.45 -12.14 -11.81
CA ASP A 492 2.36 -13.07 -11.18
C ASP A 492 2.07 -13.18 -9.68
N VAL A 493 1.98 -14.43 -9.24
CA VAL A 493 1.78 -14.81 -7.84
C VAL A 493 2.88 -15.75 -7.35
N ALA A 494 3.97 -15.93 -8.11
CA ALA A 494 5.07 -16.83 -7.76
C ALA A 494 5.78 -16.45 -6.44
N ASN A 495 5.65 -15.20 -6.03
CA ASN A 495 6.20 -14.69 -4.77
C ASN A 495 5.19 -14.76 -3.59
N PHE A 496 4.05 -15.44 -3.76
CA PHE A 496 3.08 -15.73 -2.70
C PHE A 496 3.10 -17.21 -2.32
N ASP A 497 2.67 -17.51 -1.08
CA ASP A 497 2.66 -18.88 -0.57
C ASP A 497 1.81 -19.83 -1.47
N PRO A 498 2.39 -20.93 -1.97
CA PRO A 498 1.69 -21.94 -2.74
C PRO A 498 0.45 -22.52 -2.03
N ASP A 499 0.46 -22.60 -0.70
CA ASP A 499 -0.68 -23.11 0.07
C ASP A 499 -1.93 -22.24 -0.14
N PHE A 500 -1.74 -20.93 -0.32
CA PHE A 500 -2.84 -20.01 -0.65
C PHE A 500 -3.17 -20.05 -2.13
N THR A 501 -2.18 -19.92 -3.02
CA THR A 501 -2.43 -19.77 -4.47
C THR A 501 -3.03 -21.01 -5.14
N ASN A 502 -2.97 -22.17 -4.48
CA ASN A 502 -3.64 -23.41 -4.87
C ASN A 502 -5.09 -23.52 -4.39
N GLU A 503 -5.55 -22.66 -3.46
CA GLU A 503 -6.94 -22.63 -3.01
C GLU A 503 -7.87 -22.09 -4.12
N GLU A 504 -9.11 -22.61 -4.15
CA GLU A 504 -10.14 -22.08 -5.03
C GLU A 504 -10.48 -20.61 -4.70
N ALA A 505 -10.41 -19.75 -5.72
CA ALA A 505 -10.78 -18.34 -5.63
C ALA A 505 -12.30 -18.19 -5.76
N ALA A 506 -13.01 -18.44 -4.65
CA ALA A 506 -14.45 -18.25 -4.56
C ALA A 506 -14.82 -17.35 -3.37
N ASP A 507 -15.83 -16.51 -3.56
CA ASP A 507 -16.43 -15.75 -2.46
C ASP A 507 -17.33 -16.67 -1.64
N SER A 508 -16.86 -17.10 -0.47
CA SER A 508 -17.51 -18.18 0.30
C SER A 508 -18.94 -17.85 0.71
N VAL A 509 -19.92 -18.67 0.35
CA VAL A 509 -21.33 -18.47 0.77
C VAL A 509 -21.43 -18.51 2.30
N VAL A 510 -22.16 -17.57 2.90
CA VAL A 510 -22.42 -17.58 4.34
C VAL A 510 -23.82 -18.12 4.58
N THR A 511 -23.91 -19.31 5.18
CA THR A 511 -25.17 -20.04 5.37
C THR A 511 -25.91 -19.67 6.66
N GLU A 512 -25.24 -18.98 7.60
CA GLU A 512 -25.72 -18.84 9.00
C GLU A 512 -25.73 -17.40 9.57
N SER A 513 -25.30 -16.37 8.84
CA SER A 513 -25.17 -15.01 9.42
C SER A 513 -26.34 -14.08 9.12
N VAL A 514 -27.49 -14.26 9.79
CA VAL A 514 -28.54 -13.23 9.78
C VAL A 514 -28.23 -12.19 10.86
N LEU A 515 -27.46 -11.16 10.50
CA LEU A 515 -27.31 -9.99 11.38
C LEU A 515 -28.61 -9.18 11.41
N SER A 516 -29.03 -8.75 12.60
CA SER A 516 -30.19 -7.87 12.75
C SER A 516 -30.01 -6.55 11.99
N GLU A 517 -31.11 -5.94 11.56
CA GLU A 517 -31.09 -4.65 10.85
C GLU A 517 -30.37 -3.55 11.65
N THR A 518 -30.55 -3.54 12.98
CA THR A 518 -29.84 -2.60 13.87
C THR A 518 -28.32 -2.79 13.86
N VAL A 519 -27.84 -4.03 13.68
CA VAL A 519 -26.40 -4.31 13.53
C VAL A 519 -25.93 -3.93 12.13
N GLN A 520 -26.73 -4.20 11.09
CA GLN A 520 -26.42 -3.77 9.71
C GLN A 520 -26.26 -2.25 9.62
N ASP A 521 -27.14 -1.49 10.28
CA ASP A 521 -27.11 -0.04 10.27
C ASP A 521 -25.85 0.57 10.88
N GLN A 522 -25.14 -0.17 11.75
CA GLN A 522 -23.85 0.25 12.30
C GLN A 522 -22.72 0.19 11.25
N PHE A 523 -22.86 -0.58 10.18
CA PHE A 523 -21.90 -0.62 9.06
C PHE A 523 -22.17 0.43 7.97
N ARG A 524 -23.16 1.32 8.16
CA ARG A 524 -23.40 2.44 7.24
C ARG A 524 -22.17 3.37 7.21
N GLY A 525 -21.77 3.78 6.02
CA GLY A 525 -20.55 4.56 5.79
C GLY A 525 -19.31 3.72 5.45
N PHE A 526 -19.41 2.38 5.47
CA PHE A 526 -18.31 1.54 5.00
C PHE A 526 -18.12 1.64 3.49
N THR A 527 -19.20 1.74 2.72
CA THR A 527 -19.10 1.82 1.25
C THR A 527 -18.40 3.10 0.84
N TYR A 528 -17.20 2.96 0.29
CA TYR A 528 -16.41 4.04 -0.30
C TYR A 528 -16.29 3.83 -1.80
N ASN A 529 -16.85 4.78 -2.52
CA ASN A 529 -16.49 5.03 -3.90
C ASN A 529 -15.85 6.43 -3.90
N PRO A 530 -14.64 6.62 -4.47
CA PRO A 530 -14.01 7.94 -4.62
C PRO A 530 -14.90 9.01 -5.27
N THR A 531 -16.05 8.64 -5.83
CA THR A 531 -17.12 9.54 -6.28
C THR A 531 -17.87 10.27 -5.16
N ASN A 532 -17.74 9.85 -3.90
CA ASN A 532 -18.56 10.35 -2.78
C ASN A 532 -17.84 11.25 -1.75
N GLU A 533 -16.52 11.42 -1.78
CA GLU A 533 -15.79 12.25 -0.79
C GLU A 533 -14.69 13.11 -1.43
N HIS A 534 -14.48 14.31 -0.88
CA HIS A 534 -13.47 15.28 -1.31
C HIS A 534 -12.06 14.65 -1.26
N LEU A 535 -11.44 14.46 -2.43
CA LEU A 535 -10.10 13.89 -2.54
C LEU A 535 -9.04 14.94 -2.16
N SER A 536 -8.25 14.60 -1.14
CA SER A 536 -7.16 15.38 -0.57
C SER A 536 -6.12 15.75 -1.64
N GLU A 537 -5.82 17.05 -1.74
CA GLU A 537 -4.60 17.52 -2.39
C GLU A 537 -3.40 17.13 -1.55
N SER A 538 -2.31 16.74 -2.23
CA SER A 538 -0.99 16.53 -1.64
C SER A 538 -0.62 17.72 -0.75
N VAL A 539 -0.48 17.48 0.55
CA VAL A 539 0.01 18.49 1.49
C VAL A 539 1.44 18.85 1.08
N SER A 540 1.61 20.05 0.53
CA SER A 540 2.92 20.67 0.38
C SER A 540 3.44 21.04 1.77
N TYR A 541 4.57 20.46 2.15
CA TYR A 541 5.27 20.81 3.38
C TYR A 541 5.72 22.27 3.31
N PRO A 542 5.48 23.09 4.34
CA PRO A 542 6.19 24.35 4.47
C PRO A 542 7.68 24.04 4.65
N SER A 543 8.52 24.57 3.76
CA SER A 543 9.95 24.64 4.00
C SER A 543 10.17 25.42 5.30
N ALA A 544 10.59 24.73 6.37
CA ALA A 544 11.05 25.40 7.56
C ALA A 544 12.38 26.12 7.25
N MET A 545 12.46 27.40 7.63
CA MET A 545 13.70 28.18 7.65
C MET A 545 14.74 27.55 8.58
#